data_AF-A0A8C4R152-F1
#
_entry.id   AF-A0A8C4R152-F1
#
_cell.length_a   1.000
_cell.length_b   1.000
_cell.length_c   1.000
_cell.angle_alpha   90.00
_cell.angle_beta   90.00
_cell.angle_gamma   90.00
#
_symmetry.space_group_name_H-M   'P 1'
#
loop_
_entity.id
_entity.type
_entity.pdbx_description
1 polymer ?
#
loop_
_entity_poly.entity_id
_entity_poly.type
_entity_poly.pdbx_seq_one_letter_code
_entity_poly.pdbx_strand_id
1 'polypeptide(L)'
;MKSKSSWKGLTKNEIKHRIGDMYRYMEDVLLSIADGLSIPSRLDFETNEVEMSVNVINTTADAESLTFGKPGLGSIAISKSMLKANSKNGEPFPVVYYCVRIEA
;
A
#
# COMPACT_ATOMS: atom_id res chain seq x y z
N MET A 1 -16.01 -15.12 -13.55
CA MET A 1 -17.03 -14.73 -12.55
C MET A 1 -17.04 -13.21 -12.44
N LYS A 2 -18.18 -12.54 -12.65
CA LYS A 2 -18.29 -11.09 -12.39
C LYS A 2 -18.93 -10.88 -11.02
N SER A 3 -18.13 -10.51 -10.02
CA SER A 3 -18.69 -9.98 -8.78
C SER A 3 -19.29 -8.61 -9.10
N LYS A 4 -20.62 -8.49 -9.02
CA LYS A 4 -21.33 -7.20 -9.06
C LYS A 4 -21.79 -6.85 -7.64
N SER A 5 -20.86 -6.62 -6.72
CA SER A 5 -21.19 -5.90 -5.49
C SER A 5 -21.40 -4.43 -5.85
N SER A 6 -22.65 -4.08 -6.18
CA SER A 6 -23.04 -2.72 -6.54
C SER A 6 -22.98 -1.79 -5.33
N TRP A 7 -22.33 -0.63 -5.47
CA TRP A 7 -22.41 0.47 -4.51
C TRP A 7 -23.77 1.19 -4.52
N LYS A 8 -24.57 0.97 -5.58
CA LYS A 8 -25.91 1.57 -5.72
C LYS A 8 -26.85 1.04 -4.64
N GLY A 9 -27.60 1.95 -4.04
CA GLY A 9 -28.58 1.65 -2.99
C GLY A 9 -28.01 1.66 -1.57
N LEU A 10 -26.70 1.83 -1.41
CA LEU A 10 -26.07 1.99 -0.10
C LEU A 10 -26.15 3.44 0.37
N THR A 11 -26.33 3.63 1.67
CA THR A 11 -26.17 4.92 2.32
C THR A 11 -24.70 5.33 2.36
N LYS A 12 -24.44 6.63 2.56
CA LYS A 12 -23.07 7.15 2.72
C LYS A 12 -22.32 6.46 3.86
N ASN A 13 -23.01 6.09 4.95
CA ASN A 13 -22.38 5.45 6.11
C ASN A 13 -21.99 4.00 5.82
N GLU A 14 -22.81 3.26 5.08
CA GLU A 14 -22.47 1.89 4.65
C GLU A 14 -21.30 1.89 3.67
N ILE A 15 -21.27 2.84 2.73
CA ILE A 15 -20.14 3.02 1.81
C ILE A 15 -18.86 3.29 2.61
N LYS A 16 -18.90 4.21 3.59
CA LYS A 16 -17.74 4.51 4.45
C LYS A 16 -17.26 3.29 5.24
N HIS A 17 -18.16 2.52 5.84
CA HIS A 17 -17.80 1.30 6.58
C HIS A 17 -17.13 0.29 5.66
N ARG A 18 -17.74 0.00 4.50
CA ARG A 18 -17.18 -0.95 3.53
C ARG A 18 -15.81 -0.53 3.01
N ILE A 19 -15.64 0.77 2.73
CA ILE A 19 -14.34 1.31 2.33
C ILE A 19 -13.32 1.12 3.45
N GLY A 20 -13.67 1.46 4.69
CA GLY A 20 -12.79 1.28 5.86
C GLY A 20 -12.38 -0.17 6.09
N ASP A 21 -13.34 -1.10 5.99
CA ASP A 21 -13.08 -2.54 6.13
C ASP A 21 -12.19 -3.06 5.02
N MET A 22 -12.40 -2.59 3.78
CA MET A 22 -11.54 -2.93 2.64
C MET A 22 -10.11 -2.43 2.86
N TYR A 23 -9.92 -1.19 3.31
CA TYR A 23 -8.58 -0.67 3.59
C TYR A 23 -7.86 -1.49 4.66
N ARG A 24 -8.53 -1.83 5.76
CA ARG A 24 -7.93 -2.63 6.84
C ARG A 24 -7.56 -4.03 6.36
N TYR A 25 -8.47 -4.71 5.67
CA TYR A 25 -8.19 -6.04 5.12
C TYR A 25 -7.00 -6.03 4.17
N MET A 26 -6.89 -5.01 3.32
CA MET A 26 -5.81 -4.90 2.35
C MET A 26 -4.47 -4.57 3.00
N GLU A 27 -4.46 -3.74 4.04
CA GLU A 27 -3.27 -3.49 4.86
C GLU A 27 -2.75 -4.80 5.49
N ASP A 28 -3.62 -5.57 6.14
CA ASP A 28 -3.26 -6.87 6.75
C ASP A 28 -2.68 -7.85 5.72
N VAL A 29 -3.30 -7.94 4.53
CA VAL A 29 -2.81 -8.81 3.44
C VAL A 29 -1.43 -8.36 2.95
N LEU A 30 -1.24 -7.07 2.71
CA LEU A 30 0.03 -6.55 2.19
C LEU A 30 1.17 -6.69 3.20
N LEU A 31 0.89 -6.53 4.49
CA LEU A 31 1.84 -6.82 5.57
C LEU A 31 2.20 -8.30 5.61
N SER A 32 1.21 -9.19 5.51
CA SER A 32 1.48 -10.64 5.44
C SER A 32 2.30 -11.04 4.21
N ILE A 33 2.12 -10.37 3.08
CA ILE A 33 2.98 -10.55 1.90
C ILE A 33 4.40 -10.07 2.20
N ALA A 34 4.55 -8.89 2.81
CA ALA A 34 5.85 -8.32 3.16
C ALA A 34 6.68 -9.26 4.05
N ASP A 35 6.05 -9.92 5.02
CA ASP A 35 6.70 -10.89 5.91
C ASP A 35 7.29 -12.09 5.16
N GLY A 36 6.72 -12.45 4.01
CA GLY A 36 7.18 -13.57 3.18
C GLY A 36 8.26 -13.20 2.15
N LEU A 37 8.58 -11.92 1.98
CA LEU A 37 9.53 -11.46 0.97
C LEU A 37 10.95 -11.37 1.53
N SER A 38 11.94 -11.68 0.68
CA SER A 38 13.35 -11.43 0.99
C SER A 38 13.64 -9.93 1.03
N ILE A 39 14.66 -9.54 1.79
CA ILE A 39 15.14 -8.14 1.83
C ILE A 39 16.39 -7.99 0.95
N PRO A 40 16.48 -6.95 0.09
CA PRO A 40 15.41 -6.03 -0.28
C PRO A 40 14.45 -6.65 -1.31
N SER A 41 13.20 -6.22 -1.30
CA SER A 41 12.21 -6.60 -2.31
C SER A 41 11.22 -5.49 -2.60
N ARG A 42 10.70 -5.54 -3.82
CA ARG A 42 9.59 -4.72 -4.30
C ARG A 42 8.62 -5.62 -5.04
N LEU A 43 7.35 -5.53 -4.69
CA LEU A 43 6.26 -6.20 -5.39
C LEU A 43 5.21 -5.15 -5.73
N ASP A 44 5.01 -4.92 -7.02
CA ASP A 44 3.92 -4.08 -7.52
C ASP A 44 2.79 -4.96 -8.03
N PHE A 45 1.55 -4.63 -7.65
CA PHE A 45 0.34 -5.24 -8.17
C PHE A 45 -0.52 -4.15 -8.80
N GLU A 46 -0.85 -4.33 -10.07
CA GLU A 46 -1.64 -3.34 -10.80
C GLU A 46 -2.75 -4.02 -11.60
N THR A 47 -3.94 -3.44 -11.49
CA THR A 47 -5.12 -3.73 -12.30
C THR A 47 -5.74 -2.41 -12.75
N ASN A 48 -6.75 -2.46 -13.61
CA ASN A 48 -7.48 -1.26 -14.03
C ASN A 48 -8.16 -0.52 -12.87
N GLU A 49 -8.42 -1.21 -11.75
CA GLU A 49 -9.23 -0.75 -10.62
C GLU A 49 -8.41 -0.56 -9.33
N VAL A 50 -7.22 -1.16 -9.22
CA VAL A 50 -6.43 -1.18 -7.99
C VAL A 50 -4.94 -1.14 -8.33
N GLU A 51 -4.20 -0.29 -7.61
CA GLU A 51 -2.74 -0.24 -7.64
C GLU A 51 -2.20 -0.45 -6.22
N MET A 52 -1.27 -1.39 -6.05
CA MET A 52 -0.64 -1.69 -4.77
C MET A 52 0.85 -1.87 -4.95
N SER A 53 1.62 -1.52 -3.94
CA SER A 53 3.06 -1.73 -3.94
C SER A 53 3.54 -2.06 -2.53
N VAL A 54 4.20 -3.20 -2.38
CA VAL A 54 4.90 -3.59 -1.16
C VAL A 54 6.40 -3.42 -1.40
N ASN A 55 7.05 -2.61 -0.58
CA ASN A 55 8.51 -2.46 -0.62
C ASN A 55 9.08 -2.87 0.74
N VAL A 56 9.84 -3.95 0.78
CA VAL A 56 10.60 -4.35 1.96
C VAL A 56 12.03 -3.91 1.75
N ILE A 57 12.42 -2.85 2.44
CA ILE A 57 13.72 -2.21 2.24
C ILE A 57 14.69 -2.54 3.37
N ASN A 58 15.98 -2.56 3.03
CA ASN A 58 17.03 -2.51 4.04
C ASN A 58 17.25 -1.05 4.41
N THR A 59 17.17 -0.75 5.71
CA THR A 59 17.09 0.63 6.20
C THR A 59 18.40 1.09 6.83
N THR A 60 19.50 0.58 6.28
CA THR A 60 20.85 1.03 6.58
C THR A 60 21.06 2.50 6.18
N ALA A 61 22.24 3.04 6.49
CA ALA A 61 22.61 4.43 6.19
C ALA A 61 22.38 4.85 4.71
N ASP A 62 22.32 3.87 3.81
CA ASP A 62 22.22 4.01 2.36
C ASP A 62 20.79 4.00 1.82
N ALA A 63 19.77 3.80 2.66
CA ALA A 63 18.37 3.85 2.21
C ALA A 63 18.07 5.13 1.42
N GLU A 64 17.45 4.98 0.25
CA GLU A 64 17.01 6.08 -0.61
C GLU A 64 15.53 6.42 -0.39
N SER A 65 15.12 7.61 -0.81
CA SER A 65 13.70 7.99 -0.76
C SER A 65 12.87 7.04 -1.64
N LEU A 66 11.67 6.71 -1.17
CA LEU A 66 10.72 5.88 -1.93
C LEU A 66 9.63 6.75 -2.52
N THR A 67 9.28 6.50 -3.77
CA THR A 67 8.11 7.11 -4.41
C THR A 67 7.18 6.02 -4.86
N PHE A 68 5.92 6.16 -4.46
CA PHE A 68 4.82 5.27 -4.77
C PHE A 68 3.76 5.97 -5.60
N GLY A 69 3.01 5.20 -6.38
CA GLY A 69 1.97 5.69 -7.26
C GLY A 69 2.51 6.28 -8.56
N LYS A 70 1.60 6.45 -9.52
CA LYS A 70 1.92 6.96 -10.86
C LYS A 70 1.67 8.47 -10.99
N PRO A 71 2.44 9.16 -11.86
CA PRO A 71 2.13 10.53 -12.24
C PRO A 71 0.68 10.66 -12.73
N GLY A 72 -0.07 11.61 -12.18
CA GLY A 72 -1.47 11.88 -12.55
C GLY A 72 -2.54 11.10 -11.75
N LEU A 73 -2.16 10.08 -10.97
CA LEU A 73 -3.10 9.30 -10.14
C LEU A 73 -2.93 9.54 -8.63
N GLY A 74 -1.99 10.42 -8.27
CA GLY A 74 -1.55 10.63 -6.90
C GLY A 74 -0.28 9.83 -6.64
N SER A 75 0.75 10.53 -6.17
CA SER A 75 2.00 9.90 -5.76
C SER A 75 2.29 10.24 -4.31
N ILE A 76 2.86 9.29 -3.58
CA ILE A 76 3.34 9.49 -2.22
C ILE A 76 4.84 9.28 -2.24
N ALA A 77 5.57 10.31 -1.80
CA ALA A 77 7.00 10.21 -1.58
C ALA A 77 7.30 10.08 -0.09
N ILE A 78 8.03 9.04 0.28
CA ILE A 78 8.55 8.84 1.63
C ILE A 78 10.03 9.19 1.60
N SER A 79 10.40 10.23 2.34
CA SER A 79 11.77 10.73 2.34
C SER A 79 12.72 9.78 3.05
N LYS A 80 13.99 9.82 2.65
CA LYS A 80 15.09 9.14 3.34
C LYS A 80 15.10 9.38 4.86
N SER A 81 14.78 10.59 5.32
CA SER A 81 14.74 10.91 6.76
C SER A 81 13.61 10.19 7.49
N MET A 82 12.43 10.04 6.86
CA MET A 82 11.32 9.27 7.44
C MET A 82 11.67 7.79 7.53
N LEU A 83 12.34 7.23 6.51
CA LEU A 83 12.77 5.84 6.55
C LEU A 83 13.80 5.61 7.66
N LYS A 84 14.78 6.51 7.81
CA LYS A 84 15.77 6.43 8.89
C LYS A 84 15.16 6.60 10.29
N ALA A 85 14.15 7.46 10.45
CA ALA A 85 13.50 7.64 11.75
C ALA A 85 12.72 6.40 12.21
N ASN A 86 12.31 5.55 11.26
CA ASN A 86 11.56 4.33 11.55
C ASN A 86 12.42 3.06 11.50
N SER A 87 13.71 3.17 11.18
CA SER A 87 14.63 2.05 11.31
C SER A 87 15.04 1.87 12.77
N LYS A 88 14.56 0.79 13.40
CA LYS A 88 15.03 0.39 14.72
C LYS A 88 16.29 -0.45 14.54
N ASN A 89 17.43 0.00 15.07
CA ASN A 89 18.67 -0.78 15.18
C ASN A 89 19.22 -1.38 13.87
N GLY A 90 18.90 -0.80 12.71
CA GLY A 90 19.29 -1.38 11.41
C GLY A 90 18.47 -2.62 11.01
N GLU A 91 17.40 -2.93 11.73
CA GLU A 91 16.46 -3.98 11.34
C GLU A 91 15.65 -3.54 10.11
N PRO A 92 15.42 -4.45 9.16
CA PRO A 92 14.52 -4.22 8.04
C PRO A 92 13.12 -3.82 8.55
N PHE A 93 12.49 -2.86 7.90
CA PHE A 93 11.08 -2.57 8.13
C PHE A 93 10.31 -2.53 6.80
N PRO A 94 9.12 -3.12 6.73
CA PRO A 94 8.30 -3.09 5.52
C PRO A 94 7.66 -1.71 5.34
N VAL A 95 7.72 -1.18 4.12
CA VAL A 95 6.97 -0.01 3.68
C VAL A 95 5.89 -0.47 2.72
N VAL A 96 4.64 -0.35 3.13
CA VAL A 96 3.48 -0.75 2.32
C VAL A 96 2.79 0.49 1.77
N TYR A 97 2.46 0.47 0.48
CA TYR A 97 1.61 1.45 -0.19
C TYR A 97 0.43 0.75 -0.85
N TYR A 98 -0.77 1.30 -0.64
CA TYR A 98 -2.00 0.80 -1.21
C TYR A 98 -2.86 1.94 -1.71
N CYS A 99 -3.29 1.87 -2.97
CA CYS A 99 -4.19 2.84 -3.57
C CYS A 99 -5.36 2.13 -4.26
N VAL A 100 -6.59 2.50 -3.88
CA VAL A 100 -7.80 1.99 -4.53
C VAL A 100 -8.31 3.02 -5.50
N ARG A 101 -8.49 2.62 -6.75
CA ARG A 101 -9.20 3.42 -7.73
C ARG A 101 -10.67 3.03 -7.69
N ILE A 102 -11.49 3.89 -7.11
CA ILE A 102 -12.94 3.76 -7.19
C ILE A 102 -13.39 4.57 -8.42
N GLU A 103 -13.72 3.89 -9.52
CA GLU A 103 -14.43 4.54 -10.62
C GLU A 103 -15.85 4.89 -10.15
N ALA A 104 -16.20 6.18 -10.26
CA ALA A 104 -17.52 6.73 -9.90
C ALA A 104 -18.48 6.71 -11.10
#